data_AF-A0A944U4V2-F1
#
_entry.id   AF-A0A944U4V2-F1
#
_cell.length_a   1.000
_cell.length_b   1.000
_cell.length_c   1.000
_cell.angle_alpha   90.00
_cell.angle_beta   90.00
_cell.angle_gamma   90.00
#
_symmetry.space_group_name_H-M   'P 1'
#
loop_
_entity.id
_entity.type
_entity.pdbx_description
1 polymer ?
#
loop_
_entity_poly.entity_id
_entity_poly.type
_entity_poly.pdbx_seq_one_letter_code
_entity_poly.pdbx_strand_id
1 'polypeptide(L)'
;DGFIVAPSELGSLPSSDCMDANALLGDAEWEARVRGLMREVASVANELGLSVDTDLESKLIARTRTMGPYKASTLIDYERGDPLEMNSLFLEPLKQAKEAGIETPLLERLTLILAELQGRQDRSAQT
;
A
#
# COMPACT_ATOMS: atom_id res chain seq x y z
N ASP A 1 -6.05 -17.26 -12.46
CA ASP A 1 -7.32 -16.54 -12.69
C ASP A 1 -8.29 -16.73 -11.54
N GLY A 2 -8.38 -15.77 -10.61
CA GLY A 2 -9.25 -15.96 -9.44
C GLY A 2 -9.35 -14.79 -8.46
N PHE A 3 -9.13 -13.54 -8.87
CA PHE A 3 -9.30 -12.42 -7.94
C PHE A 3 -9.74 -11.13 -8.63
N ILE A 4 -10.79 -11.21 -9.44
CA ILE A 4 -11.60 -10.04 -9.76
C ILE A 4 -12.83 -10.12 -8.87
N VAL A 5 -12.77 -9.41 -7.75
CA VAL A 5 -13.98 -9.05 -7.00
C VAL A 5 -14.60 -7.89 -7.78
N ALA A 6 -15.77 -8.12 -8.37
CA ALA A 6 -16.50 -7.07 -9.07
C ALA A 6 -16.82 -5.92 -8.09
N PRO A 7 -16.85 -4.65 -8.54
CA PRO A 7 -17.13 -3.50 -7.65
C PRO A 7 -18.45 -3.63 -6.86
N SER A 8 -19.39 -4.44 -7.37
CA SER A 8 -20.69 -4.75 -6.76
C SER A 8 -20.65 -5.76 -5.61
N GLU A 9 -19.53 -6.46 -5.39
CA GLU A 9 -19.37 -7.44 -4.30
C GLU A 9 -18.65 -6.85 -3.07
N LEU A 10 -18.34 -5.55 -3.08
CA LEU A 10 -17.97 -4.80 -1.87
C LEU A 10 -19.24 -4.53 -1.05
N GLY A 11 -19.78 -5.59 -0.44
CA GLY A 11 -20.79 -5.47 0.60
C GLY A 11 -20.31 -4.54 1.71
N SER A 12 -21.25 -3.87 2.38
CA SER A 12 -21.03 -2.93 3.49
C SER A 12 -20.03 -3.46 4.51
N LEU A 13 -18.75 -3.10 4.36
CA LEU A 13 -17.74 -3.32 5.37
C LEU A 13 -18.10 -2.47 6.59
N PRO A 14 -18.15 -3.02 7.81
CA PRO A 14 -18.42 -2.24 9.00
C PRO A 14 -17.38 -1.11 9.11
N SER A 15 -17.85 0.11 9.35
CA SER A 15 -17.01 1.26 9.66
C SER A 15 -16.32 1.03 11.00
N SER A 16 -14.97 0.94 11.01
CA SER A 16 -14.05 0.46 12.07
C SER A 16 -13.87 -1.07 12.02
N ASP A 17 -12.74 -1.68 11.64
CA ASP A 17 -11.36 -1.37 12.03
C ASP A 17 -10.37 -1.75 10.91
N CYS A 18 -9.69 -0.77 10.32
CA CYS A 18 -8.47 -1.08 9.57
C CYS A 18 -7.39 -1.59 10.54
N MET A 19 -6.68 -2.63 10.14
CA MET A 19 -5.60 -3.23 10.94
C MET A 19 -4.50 -2.22 11.23
N ASP A 20 -4.01 -2.19 12.47
CA ASP A 20 -2.71 -1.58 12.78
C ASP A 20 -1.56 -2.44 12.22
N ALA A 21 -0.34 -1.89 12.24
CA ALA A 21 0.84 -2.55 11.70
C ALA A 21 1.15 -3.89 12.38
N ASN A 22 0.81 -4.06 13.66
CA ASN A 22 1.03 -5.31 14.38
C ASN A 22 0.02 -6.39 13.98
N ALA A 23 -1.26 -6.03 13.87
CA ALA A 23 -2.30 -6.92 13.35
C ALA A 23 -2.03 -7.31 11.88
N LEU A 24 -1.64 -6.35 11.04
CA LEU A 24 -1.30 -6.57 9.64
C LEU A 24 -0.12 -7.54 9.46
N LEU A 25 0.93 -7.40 10.26
CA LEU A 25 2.10 -8.29 10.22
C LEU A 25 1.92 -9.58 11.02
N GLY A 26 0.84 -9.70 11.78
CA GLY A 26 0.45 -10.91 12.51
C GLY A 26 -0.28 -11.93 11.62
N ASP A 27 -0.79 -11.48 10.47
CA ASP A 27 -1.41 -12.34 9.46
C ASP A 27 -0.41 -12.69 8.36
N ALA A 28 -0.22 -13.99 8.11
CA ALA A 28 0.79 -14.49 7.18
C ALA A 28 0.54 -14.09 5.72
N GLU A 29 -0.72 -14.01 5.29
CA GLU A 29 -1.06 -13.59 3.93
C GLU A 29 -0.80 -12.09 3.75
N TRP A 30 -1.15 -11.29 4.75
CA TRP A 30 -0.89 -9.85 4.72
C TRP A 30 0.59 -9.52 4.84
N GLU A 31 1.34 -10.20 5.70
CA GLU A 31 2.81 -10.05 5.75
C GLU A 31 3.44 -10.40 4.39
N ALA A 32 3.00 -11.47 3.73
CA ALA A 32 3.49 -11.83 2.41
C ALA A 32 3.25 -10.73 1.36
N ARG A 33 2.09 -10.07 1.41
CA ARG A 33 1.77 -8.93 0.53
C ARG A 33 2.64 -7.71 0.83
N VAL A 34 2.83 -7.37 2.11
CA VAL A 34 3.72 -6.28 2.53
C VAL A 34 5.15 -6.52 2.04
N ARG A 35 5.66 -7.74 2.22
CA ARG A 35 6.98 -8.14 1.71
C ARG A 35 7.07 -8.05 0.20
N GLY A 36 6.04 -8.54 -0.52
CA GLY A 36 5.97 -8.45 -1.97
C GLY A 36 6.05 -7.02 -2.46
N LEU A 37 5.29 -6.11 -1.85
CA LEU A 37 5.29 -4.68 -2.19
C LEU A 37 6.66 -4.04 -1.95
N MET A 38 7.28 -4.31 -0.80
CA MET A 38 8.64 -3.81 -0.51
C MET A 38 9.67 -4.31 -1.52
N ARG A 39 9.56 -5.58 -1.95
CA ARG A 39 10.45 -6.18 -2.94
C ARG A 39 10.26 -5.60 -4.33
N GLU A 40 9.03 -5.36 -4.76
CA GLU A 40 8.74 -4.68 -6.03
C GLU A 40 9.44 -3.31 -6.09
N VAL A 41 9.23 -2.48 -5.06
CA VAL A 41 9.83 -1.13 -5.00
C VAL A 41 11.36 -1.20 -4.91
N ALA A 42 11.91 -2.11 -4.11
CA ALA A 42 13.37 -2.30 -4.02
C ALA A 42 13.97 -2.80 -5.34
N SER A 43 13.29 -3.68 -6.06
CA SER A 43 13.72 -4.17 -7.37
C SER A 43 13.79 -3.03 -8.38
N VAL A 44 12.77 -2.18 -8.44
CA VAL A 44 12.76 -0.99 -9.31
C VAL A 44 13.94 -0.07 -8.98
N ALA A 45 14.15 0.23 -7.69
CA ALA A 45 15.26 1.08 -7.28
C ALA A 45 16.63 0.49 -7.66
N ASN A 46 16.80 -0.83 -7.56
CA ASN A 46 18.03 -1.52 -7.94
C ASN A 46 18.30 -1.47 -9.45
N GLU A 47 17.28 -1.68 -10.28
CA GLU A 47 17.40 -1.54 -11.74
C GLU A 47 17.71 -0.10 -12.16
N LEU A 48 17.27 0.89 -11.38
CA LEU A 48 17.63 2.30 -11.56
C LEU A 48 19.03 2.65 -11.00
N GLY A 49 19.79 1.68 -10.48
CA GLY A 49 21.15 1.87 -9.99
C GLY A 49 21.27 2.44 -8.57
N LEU A 50 20.19 2.47 -7.79
CA LEU A 50 20.17 3.08 -6.44
C LEU A 50 20.71 2.19 -5.32
N SER A 51 21.09 0.94 -5.62
CA SER A 51 21.77 0.01 -4.70
C SER A 51 21.05 -0.16 -3.35
N VAL A 52 19.81 -0.62 -3.40
CA VAL A 52 18.98 -0.99 -2.24
C VAL A 52 19.37 -2.37 -1.72
N ASP A 53 19.56 -2.47 -0.40
CA ASP A 53 19.94 -3.71 0.27
C ASP A 53 18.92 -4.83 0.03
N THR A 54 19.43 -6.03 -0.28
CA THR A 54 18.64 -7.24 -0.56
C THR A 54 17.84 -7.75 0.64
N ASP A 55 18.19 -7.34 1.86
CA ASP A 55 17.49 -7.72 3.09
C ASP A 55 16.63 -6.58 3.69
N LEU A 56 16.49 -5.46 2.97
CA LEU A 56 15.86 -4.26 3.49
C LEU A 56 14.43 -4.53 3.97
N GLU A 57 13.65 -5.34 3.25
CA GLU A 57 12.28 -5.67 3.65
C GLU A 57 12.24 -6.42 4.98
N SER A 58 13.22 -7.30 5.21
CA SER A 58 13.33 -8.04 6.47
C SER A 58 13.74 -7.13 7.61
N LYS A 59 14.67 -6.18 7.38
CA LYS A 59 15.05 -5.15 8.35
C LYS A 59 13.88 -4.24 8.71
N LEU A 60 13.11 -3.79 7.72
CA LEU A 60 11.95 -2.93 7.93
C LEU A 60 10.85 -3.64 8.71
N ILE A 61 10.50 -4.89 8.36
CA ILE A 61 9.50 -5.66 9.09
C ILE A 61 9.93 -5.94 10.53
N ALA A 62 11.20 -6.33 10.75
CA ALA A 62 11.73 -6.53 12.10
C ALA A 62 11.63 -5.25 12.93
N ARG A 63 11.96 -4.10 12.36
CA ARG A 63 11.83 -2.79 13.00
C ARG A 63 10.37 -2.46 13.32
N THR A 64 9.45 -2.64 12.37
CA THR A 64 8.01 -2.39 12.59
C THR A 64 7.47 -3.21 13.75
N ARG A 65 7.89 -4.47 13.90
CA ARG A 65 7.49 -5.32 15.04
C ARG A 65 7.93 -4.76 16.39
N THR A 66 9.06 -4.05 16.46
CA THR A 66 9.53 -3.43 17.71
C THR A 66 8.77 -2.16 18.09
N MET A 67 8.04 -1.55 17.15
CA MET A 67 7.33 -0.29 17.38
C MET A 67 5.96 -0.48 18.06
N GLY A 68 5.46 -1.73 18.14
CA GLY A 68 4.14 -2.03 18.69
C GLY A 68 3.00 -1.69 17.72
N PRO A 69 1.75 -1.70 18.18
CA PRO A 69 0.59 -1.38 17.34
C PRO A 69 0.57 0.11 17.00
N TYR A 70 0.65 0.43 15.70
CA TYR A 70 0.45 1.79 15.19
C TYR A 70 -0.20 1.74 13.81
N LYS A 71 -0.93 2.81 13.45
CA LYS A 71 -1.49 2.98 12.10
C LYS A 71 -0.54 3.79 11.22
N ALA A 72 -0.45 3.43 9.94
CA ALA A 72 0.29 4.21 8.95
C ALA A 72 -0.35 5.60 8.76
N SER A 73 0.43 6.63 8.44
CA SER A 73 -0.10 7.99 8.22
C SER A 73 -1.17 8.02 7.14
N THR A 74 -0.97 7.33 6.01
CA THR A 74 -1.99 7.22 4.94
C THR A 74 -3.34 6.71 5.45
N LEU A 75 -3.33 5.76 6.41
CA LEU A 75 -4.56 5.28 7.02
C LEU A 75 -5.16 6.32 7.97
N ILE A 76 -4.34 7.04 8.71
CA ILE A 76 -4.79 8.13 9.60
C ILE A 76 -5.43 9.26 8.78
N ASP A 77 -4.81 9.66 7.67
CA ASP A 77 -5.33 10.69 6.77
C ASP A 77 -6.67 10.25 6.17
N TYR A 78 -6.75 8.99 5.71
CA TYR A 78 -8.01 8.39 5.26
C TYR A 78 -9.09 8.42 6.34
N GLU A 79 -8.78 8.00 7.57
CA GLU A 79 -9.75 7.99 8.68
C GLU A 79 -10.24 9.39 9.07
N ARG A 80 -9.44 10.43 8.81
CA ARG A 80 -9.79 11.84 9.05
C ARG A 80 -10.53 12.49 7.89
N GLY A 81 -10.55 11.88 6.71
CA GLY A 81 -11.03 12.53 5.49
C GLY A 81 -10.03 13.53 4.90
N ASP A 82 -8.77 13.47 5.32
CA ASP A 82 -7.71 14.32 4.79
C ASP A 82 -7.23 13.78 3.42
N PRO A 83 -6.71 14.64 2.52
CA PRO A 83 -6.14 14.19 1.26
C PRO A 83 -4.95 13.25 1.47
N LEU A 84 -4.95 12.11 0.78
CA LEU A 84 -3.84 11.16 0.80
C LEU A 84 -2.62 11.68 0.01
N GLU A 85 -1.41 11.41 0.52
CA GLU A 85 -0.14 11.69 -0.17
C GLU A 85 0.12 10.74 -1.36
N MET A 86 -0.77 10.73 -2.34
CA MET A 86 -0.74 9.78 -3.46
C MET A 86 0.46 9.95 -4.39
N ASN A 87 0.81 11.19 -4.72
CA ASN A 87 1.80 11.50 -5.74
C ASN A 87 3.20 10.98 -5.35
N SER A 88 3.69 11.40 -4.18
CA SER A 88 5.05 11.10 -3.72
C SER A 88 5.22 9.67 -3.23
N LEU A 89 4.23 9.11 -2.52
CA LEU A 89 4.38 7.80 -1.89
C LEU A 89 4.11 6.61 -2.82
N PHE A 90 3.19 6.77 -3.79
CA PHE A 90 2.70 5.64 -4.58
C PHE A 90 2.82 5.85 -6.08
N LEU A 91 2.42 7.01 -6.59
CA LEU A 91 2.38 7.26 -8.05
C LEU A 91 3.76 7.52 -8.65
N GLU A 92 4.65 8.23 -7.97
CA GLU A 92 6.01 8.47 -8.45
C GLU A 92 6.83 7.17 -8.52
N PRO A 93 6.87 6.30 -7.49
CA PRO A 93 7.50 4.98 -7.62
C PRO A 93 6.90 4.13 -8.75
N LEU A 94 5.57 4.17 -8.91
CA LEU A 94 4.91 3.42 -10.00
C LEU A 94 5.29 3.97 -11.38
N LYS A 95 5.36 5.29 -11.53
CA LYS A 95 5.78 5.93 -12.77
C LYS A 95 7.21 5.52 -13.14
N GLN A 96 8.13 5.55 -12.18
CA GLN A 96 9.52 5.13 -12.41
C GLN A 96 9.62 3.65 -12.81
N ALA A 97 8.83 2.77 -12.17
CA ALA A 97 8.75 1.37 -12.55
C ALA A 97 8.29 1.20 -14.01
N LYS A 98 7.26 1.93 -14.43
CA LYS A 98 6.73 1.90 -15.80
C LYS A 98 7.73 2.44 -16.82
N GLU A 99 8.42 3.54 -16.51
CA GLU A 99 9.46 4.10 -17.38
C GLU A 99 10.66 3.16 -17.55
N ALA A 100 10.97 2.36 -16.53
CA ALA A 100 11.98 1.32 -16.59
C ALA A 100 11.50 0.01 -17.23
N GLY A 101 10.20 -0.13 -17.53
CA GLY A 101 9.61 -1.37 -18.08
C GLY A 101 9.56 -2.52 -17.08
N ILE A 102 9.51 -2.23 -15.78
CA ILE A 102 9.50 -3.22 -14.69
C ILE A 102 8.08 -3.40 -14.17
N GLU A 103 7.64 -4.65 -14.07
CA GLU A 103 6.31 -4.98 -13.55
C GLU A 103 6.26 -4.84 -12.03
N THR A 104 5.24 -4.12 -11.54
CA THR A 104 4.97 -3.92 -10.11
C THR A 104 3.48 -4.15 -9.78
N PRO A 105 2.96 -5.38 -9.98
CA PRO A 105 1.53 -5.65 -9.90
C PRO A 105 0.91 -5.35 -8.52
N LEU A 106 1.65 -5.50 -7.42
CA LEU A 106 1.14 -5.14 -6.09
C LEU A 106 1.06 -3.63 -5.90
N LEU A 107 2.08 -2.88 -6.35
CA LEU A 107 2.07 -1.43 -6.30
C LEU A 107 0.96 -0.84 -7.19
N GLU A 108 0.81 -1.35 -8.42
CA GLU A 108 -0.28 -0.96 -9.32
C GLU A 108 -1.63 -1.17 -8.66
N ARG A 109 -1.86 -2.35 -8.09
CA ARG A 109 -3.12 -2.67 -7.41
C ARG A 109 -3.38 -1.75 -6.23
N LEU A 110 -2.35 -1.47 -5.41
CA LEU A 110 -2.47 -0.57 -4.27
C LEU A 110 -2.84 0.85 -4.70
N THR A 111 -2.20 1.37 -5.75
CA THR A 111 -2.49 2.72 -6.26
C THR A 111 -3.92 2.86 -6.77
N LEU A 112 -4.46 1.83 -7.44
CA LEU A 112 -5.86 1.81 -7.90
C LEU A 112 -6.85 1.82 -6.73
N ILE A 113 -6.58 1.03 -5.69
CA ILE A 113 -7.45 0.97 -4.51
C ILE A 113 -7.45 2.32 -3.78
N LEU A 114 -6.28 2.91 -3.54
CA LEU A 114 -6.17 4.19 -2.85
C LEU A 114 -6.82 5.34 -3.64
N ALA A 115 -6.69 5.36 -4.96
CA ALA A 115 -7.35 6.35 -5.81
C ALA A 115 -8.89 6.25 -5.75
N GLU A 116 -9.43 5.03 -5.75
CA GLU A 116 -10.87 4.82 -5.58
C GLU A 116 -11.37 5.26 -4.20
N LEU A 117 -10.60 4.97 -3.14
CA LEU A 117 -10.91 5.40 -1.78
C LEU A 117 -10.91 6.93 -1.64
N GLN A 118 -9.89 7.61 -2.14
CA GLN A 118 -9.84 9.08 -2.18
C GLN A 118 -11.03 9.65 -2.95
N GLY A 119 -11.33 9.11 -4.14
CA GLY A 119 -12.43 9.59 -4.96
C GLY A 119 -13.81 9.45 -4.28
N ARG A 120 -14.00 8.44 -3.42
CA ARG A 120 -15.20 8.32 -2.59
C ARG A 120 -15.28 9.41 -1.53
N GLN A 121 -14.16 9.73 -0.89
CA GLN A 121 -14.09 10.77 0.13
C GLN A 121 -14.39 12.15 -0.45
N ASP A 122 -13.80 12.47 -1.60
CA ASP A 122 -14.02 13.75 -2.28
C ASP A 122 -15.51 13.95 -2.63
N ARG A 123 -16.19 12.90 -3.12
CA ARG A 123 -17.63 12.94 -3.40
C ARG A 123 -18.46 13.12 -2.12
N SER A 124 -18.07 12.48 -1.03
CA SER A 124 -18.77 12.60 0.25
C SER A 124 -18.61 13.97 0.90
N ALA A 125 -17.47 14.64 0.69
CA ALA A 125 -17.21 16.00 1.19
C ALA A 125 -17.94 17.10 0.39
N GLN A 126 -18.45 16.78 -0.81
CA GLN A 126 -19.15 17.71 -1.69
C GLN A 126 -20.69 17.68 -1.54
N THR A 127 -21.23 16.79 -0.68
CA THR A 127 -22.68 16.61 -0.45
C THR A 127 -23.08 17.23 0.89
#